data_AF-A0AAU1AQK5-F1
#
_entry.id   AF-A0AAU1AQK5-F1
#
_cell.length_a   1.000
_cell.length_b   1.000
_cell.length_c   1.000
_cell.angle_alpha   90.00
_cell.angle_beta   90.00
_cell.angle_gamma   90.00
#
_symmetry.space_group_name_H-M   'P 1'
#
loop_
_entity.id
_entity.type
_entity.pdbx_description
1 polymer ?
#
loop_
_entity_poly.entity_id
_entity_poly.type
_entity_poly.pdbx_seq_one_letter_code
_entity_poly.pdbx_strand_id
1 'polypeptide(L)'
;MADLLGADAPLPAGHGYVLRLSEVALREADGFALVALAARAETSGTTLILIGDFSRRKQDLVGHVVEHRRAPAVEVFRAQLRHQLRGQCVGWCMGTCDGRCVERYVDEDCVAHPLLSAYLASEPRPGEVVAIVATIARTVPKGGALAERLEQFLPLQLRERAAEILDVRGGSEEVDAFPHDEVRAFRLSCAVLAGQPVTAIHQAAQRLARFDFPEPASTSAPFRGSVLDALLGATLGQAVTRLNDARVPGGCRIEFSAGAEPLRSALLDVAWTEWWSPKQLLDWLADLIRGDLPTVRQAAAGAIGWSATRDVQSALDTVRELARERRAGVRQAAAIVLIAMAMQPALRTRIRTELDQWAAGSAAHPRDTVARAYSLGLAQLWPEAALVQLRQVAQARMQRWNNSVARGLVEVYRNGHAASVVPALVDWTASVDPEVQLHAARTLRVLADRWAEPPREHWPELLHLVDQRTIELADLAVLWATALSLPKTAYRSWRTLGFWLDRADQQPAVASHCLQLVRHVIAGQPALRHRLDHQLHHVWRPVMPHNDLLDDVQRLIDEETR
;
A
#
# COMPACT_ATOMS: atom_id res chain seq x y z
N MET A 1 -21.74 45.88 -23.26
CA MET A 1 -21.33 44.60 -23.87
C MET A 1 -19.88 44.73 -24.24
N ALA A 2 -19.00 44.19 -23.40
CA ALA A 2 -17.56 44.32 -23.56
C ALA A 2 -17.10 43.45 -24.74
N ASP A 3 -16.52 44.08 -25.76
CA ASP A 3 -15.90 43.39 -26.88
C ASP A 3 -14.65 42.68 -26.35
N LEU A 4 -14.63 41.33 -26.36
CA LEU A 4 -13.55 40.52 -25.78
C LEU A 4 -12.18 40.77 -26.44
N LEU A 5 -12.16 41.40 -27.61
CA LEU A 5 -10.96 41.80 -28.34
C LEU A 5 -10.64 43.30 -28.20
N GLY A 6 -11.54 44.09 -27.62
CA GLY A 6 -11.55 45.55 -27.75
C GLY A 6 -12.07 45.99 -29.12
N ALA A 7 -12.86 47.07 -29.14
CA ALA A 7 -13.57 47.56 -30.35
C ALA A 7 -12.65 47.77 -31.57
N ASP A 8 -11.36 48.08 -31.34
CA ASP A 8 -10.42 48.50 -32.38
C ASP A 8 -9.22 47.55 -32.60
N ALA A 9 -9.20 46.34 -32.04
CA ALA A 9 -8.08 45.43 -32.30
C ALA A 9 -8.13 44.91 -33.76
N PRO A 10 -7.14 45.23 -34.61
CA PRO A 10 -7.11 44.70 -35.97
C PRO A 10 -6.84 43.18 -35.93
N LEU A 11 -7.67 42.40 -36.63
CA LEU A 11 -7.45 40.98 -36.91
C LEU A 11 -7.00 40.84 -38.38
N PRO A 12 -5.69 40.91 -38.67
CA PRO A 12 -5.15 40.66 -40.01
C PRO A 12 -5.69 39.38 -40.65
N ALA A 13 -6.13 39.48 -41.90
CA ALA A 13 -6.64 38.34 -42.66
C ALA A 13 -5.60 37.21 -42.82
N GLY A 14 -6.09 35.96 -42.92
CA GLY A 14 -5.25 34.78 -43.16
C GLY A 14 -4.50 34.26 -41.93
N HIS A 15 -4.77 34.79 -40.74
CA HIS A 15 -4.14 34.38 -39.48
C HIS A 15 -5.13 33.68 -38.54
N GLY A 16 -4.59 32.80 -37.69
CA GLY A 16 -5.28 32.19 -36.56
C GLY A 16 -4.87 32.86 -35.25
N TYR A 17 -5.84 33.19 -34.41
CA TYR A 17 -5.65 33.84 -33.11
C TYR A 17 -6.12 32.92 -31.99
N VAL A 18 -5.38 32.91 -30.88
CA VAL A 18 -5.75 32.21 -29.66
C VAL A 18 -5.92 33.24 -28.55
N LEU A 19 -7.15 33.41 -28.06
CA LEU A 19 -7.47 34.34 -26.99
C LEU A 19 -7.79 33.56 -25.71
N ARG A 20 -6.98 33.78 -24.67
CA ARG A 20 -7.26 33.25 -23.34
C ARG A 20 -8.17 34.20 -22.59
N LEU A 21 -9.36 33.74 -22.22
CA LEU A 21 -10.35 34.53 -21.48
C LEU A 21 -10.09 34.42 -19.97
N SER A 22 -10.25 35.54 -19.26
CA SER A 22 -10.33 35.53 -17.79
C SER A 22 -11.70 35.01 -17.34
N GLU A 23 -11.82 34.57 -16.07
CA GLU A 23 -13.12 34.16 -15.53
C GLU A 23 -14.18 35.27 -15.62
N VAL A 24 -13.78 36.53 -15.38
CA VAL A 24 -14.67 37.69 -15.44
C VAL A 24 -15.16 37.89 -16.87
N ALA A 25 -14.24 37.91 -17.84
CA ALA A 25 -14.58 38.05 -19.26
C ALA A 25 -15.48 36.89 -19.75
N LEU A 26 -15.31 35.69 -19.19
CA LEU A 26 -16.09 34.51 -19.56
C LEU A 26 -17.49 34.50 -18.92
N ARG A 27 -17.65 35.10 -17.73
CA ARG A 27 -18.96 35.35 -17.09
C ARG A 27 -19.74 36.46 -17.80
N GLU A 28 -19.05 37.48 -18.28
CA GLU A 28 -19.66 38.63 -18.96
C GLU A 28 -19.92 38.40 -20.45
N ALA A 29 -19.20 37.47 -21.09
CA ALA A 29 -19.45 37.07 -22.46
C ALA A 29 -20.85 36.45 -22.55
N ASP A 30 -21.78 37.05 -23.29
CA ASP A 30 -23.07 36.43 -23.61
C ASP A 30 -23.03 35.73 -24.98
N GLY A 31 -24.10 35.03 -25.34
CA GLY A 31 -24.20 34.36 -26.64
C GLY A 31 -24.08 35.34 -27.82
N PHE A 32 -24.54 36.58 -27.65
CA PHE A 32 -24.47 37.62 -28.68
C PHE A 32 -23.03 38.09 -28.92
N ALA A 33 -22.21 38.22 -27.87
CA ALA A 33 -20.79 38.55 -27.99
C ALA A 33 -20.03 37.49 -28.79
N LEU A 34 -20.32 36.21 -28.56
CA LEU A 34 -19.68 35.11 -29.31
C LEU A 34 -20.10 35.08 -30.78
N VAL A 35 -21.38 35.34 -31.09
CA VAL A 35 -21.86 35.47 -32.47
C VAL A 35 -21.24 36.68 -33.17
N ALA A 36 -21.11 37.82 -32.49
CA ALA A 36 -20.45 39.00 -33.03
C ALA A 36 -18.96 38.74 -33.34
N LEU A 37 -18.26 38.02 -32.46
CA LEU A 37 -16.87 37.60 -32.69
C LEU A 37 -16.74 36.62 -33.85
N ALA A 38 -17.66 35.67 -33.99
CA ALA A 38 -17.68 34.74 -35.11
C ALA A 38 -17.89 35.47 -36.44
N ALA A 39 -18.86 36.38 -36.52
CA ALA A 39 -19.13 37.19 -37.71
C ALA A 39 -17.93 38.09 -38.08
N ARG A 40 -17.27 38.67 -37.07
CA ARG A 40 -16.05 39.47 -37.26
C ARG A 40 -14.89 38.62 -37.77
N ALA A 41 -14.69 37.42 -37.22
CA ALA A 41 -13.64 36.50 -37.64
C ALA A 41 -13.86 36.03 -39.09
N GLU A 42 -15.10 35.69 -39.45
CA GLU A 42 -15.50 35.29 -40.80
C GLU A 42 -15.30 36.42 -41.82
N THR A 43 -15.76 37.64 -41.50
CA THR A 43 -15.59 38.82 -42.36
C THR A 43 -14.11 39.12 -42.65
N SER A 44 -13.25 38.91 -41.66
CA SER A 44 -11.80 39.13 -41.80
C SER A 44 -11.05 37.93 -42.38
N GLY A 45 -11.71 36.78 -42.63
CA GLY A 45 -11.03 35.56 -43.06
C GLY A 45 -9.99 35.05 -42.04
N THR A 46 -10.36 35.08 -40.76
CA THR A 46 -9.50 34.70 -39.62
C THR A 46 -10.14 33.60 -38.79
N THR A 47 -9.31 32.81 -38.10
CA THR A 47 -9.78 31.80 -37.15
C THR A 47 -9.51 32.28 -35.73
N LEU A 48 -10.51 32.34 -34.87
CA LEU A 48 -10.36 32.71 -33.46
C LEU A 48 -10.66 31.51 -32.56
N ILE A 49 -9.68 31.12 -31.74
CA ILE A 49 -9.82 30.08 -30.71
C ILE A 49 -9.91 30.77 -29.35
N LEU A 50 -11.04 30.62 -28.68
CA LEU A 50 -11.23 31.10 -27.32
C LEU A 50 -10.88 29.99 -26.32
N ILE A 51 -9.99 30.27 -25.38
CA ILE A 51 -9.59 29.33 -24.32
C ILE A 51 -10.09 29.87 -22.97
N GLY A 52 -10.91 29.08 -22.29
CA GLY A 52 -11.41 29.38 -20.94
C GLY A 52 -12.29 28.25 -20.39
N ASP A 53 -12.74 28.39 -19.14
CA ASP A 53 -13.60 27.39 -18.48
C ASP A 53 -15.08 27.58 -18.86
N PHE A 54 -15.50 26.96 -19.96
CA PHE A 54 -16.88 26.95 -20.41
C PHE A 54 -17.77 25.88 -19.74
N SER A 55 -17.29 25.19 -18.69
CA SER A 55 -18.00 24.05 -18.08
C SER A 55 -19.42 24.38 -17.63
N ARG A 56 -19.62 25.60 -17.10
CA ARG A 56 -20.93 26.08 -16.63
C ARG A 56 -21.90 26.45 -17.77
N ARG A 57 -21.40 26.62 -18.99
CA ARG A 57 -22.15 27.05 -20.18
C ARG A 57 -22.08 26.04 -21.32
N LYS A 58 -21.69 24.81 -21.02
CA LYS A 58 -21.60 23.71 -21.99
C LYS A 58 -22.92 23.47 -22.73
N GLN A 59 -24.05 23.76 -22.08
CA GLN A 59 -25.39 23.67 -22.67
C GLN A 59 -25.74 24.85 -23.59
N ASP A 60 -25.21 26.05 -23.32
CA ASP A 60 -25.46 27.24 -24.14
C ASP A 60 -24.63 27.24 -25.44
N LEU A 61 -23.51 26.52 -25.44
CA LEU A 61 -22.49 26.54 -26.50
C LEU A 61 -22.30 25.16 -27.14
N VAL A 62 -23.35 24.34 -27.14
CA VAL A 62 -23.35 22.98 -27.71
C VAL A 62 -22.95 23.05 -29.19
N GLY A 63 -21.93 22.26 -29.57
CA GLY A 63 -21.39 22.24 -30.94
C GLY A 63 -20.26 23.23 -31.21
N HIS A 64 -20.04 24.22 -30.33
CA HIS A 64 -18.96 25.22 -30.45
C HIS A 64 -17.87 25.08 -29.38
N VAL A 65 -18.15 24.35 -28.30
CA VAL A 65 -17.15 24.01 -27.28
C VAL A 65 -16.48 22.69 -27.64
N VAL A 66 -15.20 22.76 -27.98
CA VAL A 66 -14.34 21.58 -28.03
C VAL A 66 -13.71 21.40 -26.66
N GLU A 67 -14.07 20.32 -25.97
CA GLU A 67 -13.44 19.94 -24.71
C GLU A 67 -11.98 19.59 -24.99
N HIS A 68 -11.06 20.46 -24.60
CA HIS A 68 -9.64 20.21 -24.76
C HIS A 68 -9.17 19.19 -23.71
N ARG A 69 -9.20 17.91 -24.09
CA ARG A 69 -8.58 16.85 -23.29
C ARG A 69 -7.07 16.90 -23.46
N ARG A 70 -6.37 16.79 -22.35
CA ARG A 70 -4.91 16.73 -22.35
C ARG A 70 -4.46 15.47 -23.09
N ALA A 71 -3.48 15.62 -23.98
CA ALA A 71 -2.85 14.48 -24.63
C ALA A 71 -2.10 13.64 -23.57
N PRO A 72 -2.22 12.29 -23.62
CA PRO A 72 -1.45 11.41 -22.74
C PRO A 72 0.05 11.70 -22.81
N ALA A 73 0.74 11.69 -21.67
CA ALA A 73 2.16 12.04 -21.61
C ALA A 73 3.03 11.17 -22.54
N VAL A 74 2.67 9.90 -22.73
CA VAL A 74 3.35 8.98 -23.66
C VAL A 74 3.25 9.42 -25.12
N GLU A 75 2.11 9.99 -25.53
CA GLU A 75 1.93 10.49 -26.89
C GLU A 75 2.73 11.77 -27.12
N VAL A 76 2.74 12.67 -26.12
CA VAL A 76 3.59 13.87 -26.14
C VAL A 76 5.06 13.47 -26.25
N PHE A 77 5.50 12.48 -25.46
CA PHE A 77 6.86 11.97 -25.49
C PHE A 77 7.23 11.44 -26.88
N ARG A 78 6.40 10.54 -27.43
CA ARG A 78 6.59 9.96 -28.75
C ARG A 78 6.70 11.03 -29.83
N ALA A 79 5.72 11.94 -29.87
CA ALA A 79 5.67 12.99 -30.88
C ALA A 79 6.91 13.91 -30.82
N GLN A 80 7.30 14.33 -29.61
CA GLN A 80 8.43 15.24 -29.41
C GLN A 80 9.76 14.55 -29.69
N LEU A 81 9.95 13.29 -29.26
CA LEU A 81 11.20 12.58 -29.51
C LEU A 81 11.38 12.26 -31.00
N ARG A 82 10.31 11.83 -31.70
CA ARG A 82 10.33 11.68 -33.16
C ARG A 82 10.68 12.97 -33.88
N HIS A 83 10.14 14.09 -33.41
CA HIS A 83 10.42 15.40 -33.99
C HIS A 83 11.90 15.79 -33.82
N GLN A 84 12.45 15.62 -32.62
CA GLN A 84 13.86 15.94 -32.32
C GLN A 84 14.86 15.04 -33.05
N LEU A 85 14.51 13.78 -33.29
CA LEU A 85 15.35 12.81 -33.99
C LEU A 85 15.13 12.79 -35.51
N ARG A 86 14.32 13.72 -36.05
CA ARG A 86 13.99 13.73 -37.48
C ARG A 86 15.25 13.91 -38.33
N GLY A 87 15.47 12.98 -39.26
CA GLY A 87 16.65 12.98 -40.14
C GLY A 87 17.93 12.47 -39.48
N GLN A 88 17.88 12.00 -38.23
CA GLN A 88 19.01 11.40 -37.54
C GLN A 88 18.90 9.87 -37.53
N CYS A 89 20.02 9.18 -37.76
CA CYS A 89 20.10 7.75 -37.57
C CYS A 89 20.47 7.44 -36.12
N VAL A 90 19.67 6.64 -35.44
CA VAL A 90 19.95 6.18 -34.07
C VAL A 90 20.78 4.89 -34.04
N GLY A 91 21.42 4.51 -35.14
CA GLY A 91 22.45 3.46 -35.19
C GLY A 91 21.95 2.02 -35.38
N TRP A 92 20.74 1.80 -35.90
CA TRP A 92 20.20 0.47 -36.21
C TRP A 92 20.11 0.16 -37.72
N CYS A 93 20.54 1.08 -38.58
CA CYS A 93 20.50 0.90 -40.02
C CYS A 93 21.86 0.44 -40.56
N MET A 94 21.90 -0.68 -41.27
CA MET A 94 23.06 -1.13 -42.03
C MET A 94 23.01 -0.47 -43.42
N GLY A 95 23.44 0.79 -43.52
CA GLY A 95 23.44 1.58 -44.76
C GLY A 95 22.62 2.87 -44.68
N THR A 96 21.86 3.19 -45.73
CA THR A 96 21.01 4.39 -45.76
C THR A 96 19.87 4.27 -44.75
N CYS A 97 19.78 5.26 -43.85
CA CYS A 97 18.73 5.32 -42.83
C CYS A 97 17.38 5.70 -43.48
N ASP A 98 16.39 4.81 -43.38
CA ASP A 98 15.02 5.03 -43.82
C ASP A 98 14.10 5.60 -42.71
N GLY A 99 14.67 5.91 -41.55
CA GLY A 99 13.97 6.45 -40.38
C GLY A 99 13.28 5.40 -39.49
N ARG A 100 13.18 4.13 -39.90
CA ARG A 100 12.53 3.08 -39.07
C ARG A 100 13.27 2.81 -37.77
N CYS A 101 14.58 3.08 -37.72
CA CYS A 101 15.36 2.97 -36.49
C CYS A 101 14.86 3.91 -35.39
N VAL A 102 14.34 5.09 -35.74
CA VAL A 102 13.80 6.07 -34.78
C VAL A 102 12.52 5.53 -34.15
N GLU A 103 11.60 4.99 -34.95
CA GLU A 103 10.35 4.40 -34.44
C GLU A 103 10.65 3.26 -33.46
N ARG A 104 11.55 2.36 -33.86
CA ARG A 104 11.93 1.23 -33.03
C ARG A 104 12.61 1.67 -31.72
N TYR A 105 13.49 2.67 -31.77
CA TYR A 105 14.12 3.25 -30.58
C TYR A 105 13.11 3.94 -29.65
N VAL A 106 12.18 4.71 -30.20
CA VAL A 106 11.16 5.42 -29.41
C VAL A 106 10.28 4.42 -28.68
N ASP A 107 9.75 3.41 -29.38
CA ASP A 107 8.77 2.49 -28.79
C ASP A 107 9.40 1.34 -27.99
N GLU A 108 10.44 0.68 -28.52
CA GLU A 108 11.04 -0.51 -27.88
C GLU A 108 12.10 -0.16 -26.83
N ASP A 109 12.96 0.83 -27.09
CA ASP A 109 14.06 1.16 -26.17
C ASP A 109 13.65 2.20 -25.12
N CYS A 110 12.87 3.22 -25.51
CA CYS A 110 12.50 4.32 -24.63
C CYS A 110 11.15 4.10 -23.93
N VAL A 111 10.03 4.03 -24.66
CA VAL A 111 8.69 3.96 -24.05
C VAL A 111 8.50 2.68 -23.26
N ALA A 112 9.01 1.54 -23.73
CA ALA A 112 8.95 0.28 -22.99
C ALA A 112 9.94 0.21 -21.80
N HIS A 113 10.83 1.20 -21.63
CA HIS A 113 11.75 1.21 -20.50
C HIS A 113 10.98 1.38 -19.17
N PRO A 114 11.15 0.49 -18.17
CA PRO A 114 10.29 0.48 -16.97
C PRO A 114 10.24 1.81 -16.22
N LEU A 115 11.39 2.48 -16.01
CA LEU A 115 11.45 3.76 -15.32
C LEU A 115 10.71 4.87 -16.06
N LEU A 116 10.87 4.95 -17.39
CA LEU A 116 10.23 5.99 -18.19
C LEU A 116 8.75 5.70 -18.38
N SER A 117 8.37 4.44 -18.60
CA SER A 117 6.97 4.02 -18.65
C SER A 117 6.24 4.37 -17.36
N ALA A 118 6.83 4.08 -16.19
CA ALA A 118 6.23 4.40 -14.90
C ALA A 118 6.11 5.92 -14.70
N TYR A 119 7.14 6.67 -15.08
CA TYR A 119 7.11 8.14 -15.03
C TYR A 119 6.03 8.73 -15.95
N LEU A 120 5.94 8.29 -17.21
CA LEU A 120 4.94 8.78 -18.17
C LEU A 120 3.51 8.38 -17.75
N ALA A 121 3.33 7.21 -17.13
CA ALA A 121 2.04 6.80 -16.56
C ALA A 121 1.57 7.71 -15.42
N SER A 122 2.48 8.43 -14.75
CA SER A 122 2.15 9.44 -13.73
C SER A 122 1.63 10.77 -14.30
N GLU A 123 1.41 10.83 -15.64
CA GLU A 123 0.94 12.00 -16.39
C GLU A 123 1.72 13.30 -16.08
N PRO A 124 3.06 13.30 -16.29
CA PRO A 124 3.92 14.47 -16.13
C PRO A 124 3.55 15.57 -17.12
N ARG A 125 3.77 16.83 -16.74
CA ARG A 125 3.38 17.99 -17.57
C ARG A 125 4.07 17.95 -18.93
N PRO A 126 3.46 18.52 -19.99
CA PRO A 126 4.09 18.56 -21.31
C PRO A 126 5.52 19.16 -21.27
N GLY A 127 5.74 20.22 -20.49
CA GLY A 127 7.08 20.80 -20.31
C GLY A 127 8.08 19.84 -19.66
N GLU A 128 7.62 19.01 -18.72
CA GLU A 128 8.44 17.98 -18.08
C GLU A 128 8.82 16.87 -19.07
N VAL A 129 7.86 16.43 -19.87
CA VAL A 129 8.08 15.44 -20.95
C VAL A 129 9.10 15.98 -21.95
N VAL A 130 8.95 17.24 -22.37
CA VAL A 130 9.87 17.89 -23.31
C VAL A 130 11.29 17.99 -22.74
N ALA A 131 11.46 18.25 -21.45
CA ALA A 131 12.78 18.28 -20.81
C ALA A 131 13.49 16.90 -20.83
N ILE A 132 12.75 15.82 -20.61
CA ILE A 132 13.27 14.45 -20.75
C ILE A 132 13.64 14.18 -22.21
N VAL A 133 12.74 14.49 -23.13
CA VAL A 133 12.98 14.30 -24.58
C VAL A 133 14.24 15.02 -25.01
N ALA A 134 14.44 16.27 -24.62
CA ALA A 134 15.66 17.03 -24.92
C ALA A 134 16.92 16.39 -24.32
N THR A 135 16.81 15.72 -23.18
CA THR A 135 17.92 15.02 -22.55
C THR A 135 18.26 13.71 -23.26
N ILE A 136 17.25 12.94 -23.68
CA ILE A 136 17.42 11.68 -24.43
C ILE A 136 17.91 11.97 -25.86
N ALA A 137 17.28 12.91 -26.57
CA ALA A 137 17.61 13.22 -27.97
C ALA A 137 19.05 13.70 -28.16
N ARG A 138 19.66 14.35 -27.15
CA ARG A 138 21.04 14.86 -27.22
C ARG A 138 22.09 13.76 -27.30
N THR A 139 21.87 12.60 -26.69
CA THR A 139 22.90 11.55 -26.57
C THR A 139 22.43 10.18 -27.07
N VAL A 140 21.12 10.04 -27.36
CA VAL A 140 20.47 8.82 -27.85
C VAL A 140 20.93 7.57 -27.07
N PRO A 141 20.82 7.58 -25.72
CA PRO A 141 21.34 6.49 -24.89
C PRO A 141 20.53 5.21 -25.08
N LYS A 142 21.16 4.05 -24.88
CA LYS A 142 20.54 2.72 -25.04
C LYS A 142 20.84 1.81 -23.86
N GLY A 143 19.94 0.86 -23.59
CA GLY A 143 20.14 -0.16 -22.54
C GLY A 143 20.53 0.45 -21.20
N GLY A 144 21.62 -0.03 -20.60
CA GLY A 144 22.12 0.45 -19.31
C GLY A 144 22.41 1.96 -19.27
N ALA A 145 22.88 2.56 -20.36
CA ALA A 145 23.15 4.00 -20.41
C ALA A 145 21.86 4.84 -20.34
N LEU A 146 20.74 4.32 -20.87
CA LEU A 146 19.43 4.97 -20.72
C LEU A 146 18.95 4.84 -19.26
N ALA A 147 19.12 3.65 -18.66
CA ALA A 147 18.76 3.42 -17.26
C ALA A 147 19.51 4.37 -16.31
N GLU A 148 20.85 4.44 -16.40
CA GLU A 148 21.69 5.34 -15.59
C GLU A 148 21.27 6.80 -15.75
N ARG A 149 20.95 7.22 -16.97
CA ARG A 149 20.53 8.59 -17.26
C ARG A 149 19.18 8.93 -16.63
N LEU A 150 18.22 8.00 -16.71
CA LEU A 150 16.90 8.16 -16.11
C LEU A 150 16.97 8.14 -14.57
N GLU A 151 17.80 7.27 -13.99
CA GLU A 151 18.04 7.21 -12.54
C GLU A 151 18.64 8.50 -11.98
N GLN A 152 19.45 9.21 -12.76
CA GLN A 152 19.99 10.52 -12.37
C GLN A 152 18.96 11.66 -12.56
N PHE A 153 18.22 11.64 -13.67
CA PHE A 153 17.39 12.79 -14.06
C PHE A 153 16.00 12.79 -13.42
N LEU A 154 15.30 11.66 -13.40
CA LEU A 154 13.91 11.59 -12.93
C LEU A 154 13.74 12.02 -11.46
N PRO A 155 14.64 11.65 -10.52
CA PRO A 155 14.51 12.10 -9.14
C PRO A 155 14.61 13.63 -8.98
N LEU A 156 15.46 14.29 -9.77
CA LEU A 156 15.61 15.76 -9.74
C LEU A 156 14.32 16.43 -10.22
N GLN A 157 13.77 15.95 -11.33
CA GLN A 157 12.54 16.49 -11.90
C GLN A 157 11.32 16.27 -10.99
N LEU A 158 11.22 15.10 -10.36
CA LEU A 158 10.19 14.83 -9.36
C LEU A 158 10.32 15.73 -8.13
N ARG A 159 11.57 15.99 -7.69
CA ARG A 159 11.84 16.92 -6.58
C ARG A 159 11.45 18.35 -6.95
N GLU A 160 11.80 18.83 -8.15
CA GLU A 160 11.39 20.16 -8.64
C GLU A 160 9.87 20.29 -8.69
N ARG A 161 9.17 19.28 -9.22
CA ARG A 161 7.69 19.26 -9.23
C ARG A 161 7.11 19.25 -7.82
N ALA A 162 7.68 18.49 -6.91
CA ALA A 162 7.26 18.45 -5.51
C ALA A 162 7.47 19.80 -4.80
N ALA A 163 8.59 20.47 -5.06
CA ALA A 163 8.87 21.81 -4.57
C ALA A 163 7.86 22.83 -5.10
N GLU A 164 7.54 22.79 -6.39
CA GLU A 164 6.51 23.65 -6.97
C GLU A 164 5.12 23.38 -6.39
N ILE A 165 4.77 22.12 -6.14
CA ILE A 165 3.50 21.78 -5.48
C ILE A 165 3.43 22.36 -4.06
N LEU A 166 4.53 22.35 -3.31
CA LEU A 166 4.55 22.88 -1.94
C LEU A 166 4.82 24.39 -1.87
N ASP A 167 5.36 25.00 -2.93
CA ASP A 167 5.55 26.44 -3.02
C ASP A 167 4.26 27.15 -3.46
N VAL A 168 3.57 27.73 -2.48
CA VAL A 168 2.27 28.41 -2.68
C VAL A 168 2.44 29.83 -3.22
N ARG A 169 3.68 30.37 -3.28
CA ARG A 169 3.95 31.77 -3.67
C ARG A 169 3.69 32.09 -5.15
N GLY A 170 3.53 31.08 -5.99
CA GLY A 170 3.26 31.24 -7.43
C GLY A 170 1.79 31.05 -7.86
N GLY A 171 0.85 30.96 -6.92
CA GLY A 171 -0.57 30.70 -7.19
C GLY A 171 -1.37 31.90 -7.71
N SER A 172 -2.45 31.63 -8.45
CA SER A 172 -3.44 32.64 -8.88
C SER A 172 -4.18 33.28 -7.70
N GLU A 173 -4.70 34.50 -7.90
CA GLU A 173 -5.42 35.37 -6.94
C GLU A 173 -6.52 34.67 -6.09
N GLU A 174 -7.00 33.47 -6.46
CA GLU A 174 -7.96 32.69 -5.66
C GLU A 174 -7.37 32.03 -4.39
N VAL A 175 -6.03 31.93 -4.28
CA VAL A 175 -5.36 31.36 -3.10
C VAL A 175 -5.38 32.33 -1.90
N ASP A 176 -5.69 33.61 -2.11
CA ASP A 176 -5.72 34.65 -1.08
C ASP A 176 -6.74 34.39 0.04
N ALA A 177 -7.68 33.46 -0.16
CA ALA A 177 -8.64 33.04 0.85
C ALA A 177 -8.05 32.14 1.95
N PHE A 178 -6.87 31.55 1.74
CA PHE A 178 -6.25 30.62 2.69
C PHE A 178 -4.80 31.00 3.01
N PRO A 179 -4.36 30.91 4.27
CA PRO A 179 -2.95 31.03 4.61
C PRO A 179 -2.09 30.03 3.83
N HIS A 180 -0.94 30.48 3.30
CA HIS A 180 -0.04 29.62 2.51
C HIS A 180 0.35 28.33 3.23
N ASP A 181 0.50 28.37 4.55
CA ASP A 181 0.89 27.20 5.35
C ASP A 181 -0.24 26.18 5.46
N GLU A 182 -1.51 26.61 5.50
CA GLU A 182 -2.66 25.71 5.45
C GLU A 182 -2.76 24.99 4.10
N VAL A 183 -2.55 25.73 3.00
CA VAL A 183 -2.53 25.17 1.64
C VAL A 183 -1.39 24.15 1.53
N ARG A 184 -0.19 24.48 2.00
CA ARG A 184 0.96 23.57 1.97
C ARG A 184 0.72 22.33 2.81
N ALA A 185 0.22 22.49 4.03
CA ALA A 185 -0.12 21.39 4.93
C ALA A 185 -1.20 20.47 4.31
N PHE A 186 -2.17 21.05 3.59
CA PHE A 186 -3.18 20.29 2.86
C PHE A 186 -2.58 19.47 1.72
N ARG A 187 -1.72 20.08 0.90
CA ARG A 187 -1.03 19.39 -0.20
C ARG A 187 -0.13 18.25 0.28
N LEU A 188 0.59 18.45 1.39
CA LEU A 188 1.37 17.37 2.01
C LEU A 188 0.46 16.27 2.58
N SER A 189 -0.65 16.65 3.24
CA SER A 189 -1.63 15.69 3.77
C SER A 189 -2.26 14.84 2.67
N CYS A 190 -2.46 15.38 1.46
CA CYS A 190 -2.89 14.60 0.30
C CYS A 190 -1.88 13.50 -0.03
N ALA A 191 -0.58 13.79 0.00
CA ALA A 191 0.47 12.82 -0.30
C ALA A 191 0.55 11.69 0.76
N VAL A 192 0.46 12.05 2.04
CA VAL A 192 0.46 11.10 3.16
C VAL A 192 -0.79 10.24 3.16
N LEU A 193 -1.96 10.85 3.00
CA LEU A 193 -3.27 10.23 3.15
C LEU A 193 -3.95 9.98 1.79
N ALA A 194 -3.17 9.62 0.77
CA ALA A 194 -3.72 9.24 -0.53
C ALA A 194 -4.74 8.09 -0.38
N GLY A 195 -5.86 8.19 -1.09
CA GLY A 195 -7.01 7.28 -1.01
C GLY A 195 -7.92 7.51 0.20
N GLN A 196 -7.61 8.48 1.07
CA GLN A 196 -8.46 8.83 2.21
C GLN A 196 -9.50 9.89 1.85
N PRO A 197 -10.56 10.03 2.66
CA PRO A 197 -11.58 11.04 2.45
C PRO A 197 -11.01 12.45 2.62
N VAL A 198 -11.50 13.42 1.84
CA VAL A 198 -11.06 14.83 1.92
C VAL A 198 -11.18 15.41 3.33
N THR A 199 -12.19 14.98 4.09
CA THR A 199 -12.40 15.37 5.49
C THR A 199 -11.23 14.96 6.39
N ALA A 200 -10.70 13.74 6.22
CA ALA A 200 -9.54 13.26 6.97
C ALA A 200 -8.25 13.99 6.55
N ILE A 201 -8.09 14.24 5.25
CA ILE A 201 -6.97 15.02 4.69
C ILE A 201 -6.96 16.43 5.28
N HIS A 202 -8.10 17.10 5.30
CA HIS A 202 -8.21 18.45 5.84
C HIS A 202 -7.97 18.50 7.34
N GLN A 203 -8.50 17.54 8.11
CA GLN A 203 -8.23 17.45 9.55
C GLN A 203 -6.74 17.23 9.84
N ALA A 204 -6.06 16.40 9.03
CA ALA A 204 -4.62 16.20 9.15
C ALA A 204 -3.83 17.46 8.82
N ALA A 205 -4.26 18.21 7.80
CA ALA A 205 -3.65 19.47 7.40
C ALA A 205 -3.78 20.54 8.50
N GLN A 206 -4.96 20.69 9.09
CA GLN A 206 -5.18 21.59 10.22
C GLN A 206 -4.26 21.28 11.40
N ARG A 207 -4.06 19.98 11.70
CA ARG A 207 -3.13 19.57 12.76
C ARG A 207 -1.69 19.93 12.46
N LEU A 208 -1.26 19.78 11.21
CA LEU A 208 0.09 20.17 10.79
C LEU A 208 0.28 21.69 10.85
N ALA A 209 -0.67 22.46 10.31
CA ALA A 209 -0.60 23.92 10.31
C ALA A 209 -0.60 24.54 11.72
N ARG A 210 -1.26 23.89 12.70
CA ARG A 210 -1.26 24.32 14.11
C ARG A 210 0.10 24.21 14.81
N PHE A 211 1.07 23.47 14.27
CA PHE A 211 2.41 23.40 14.87
C PHE A 211 3.19 24.72 14.72
N ASP A 212 2.81 25.57 13.76
CA ASP A 212 3.49 26.85 13.51
C ASP A 212 2.68 28.07 14.04
N PHE A 213 1.36 27.95 14.28
CA PHE A 213 0.52 29.09 14.72
C PHE A 213 -0.66 28.69 15.64
N PRO A 214 -1.00 29.49 16.68
CA PRO A 214 -2.19 29.28 17.51
C PRO A 214 -3.47 29.65 16.74
N GLU A 215 -4.38 28.67 16.64
CA GLU A 215 -5.80 28.70 16.17
C GLU A 215 -6.20 29.59 14.98
N PRO A 216 -6.64 28.96 13.87
CA PRO A 216 -7.76 29.45 13.08
C PRO A 216 -9.08 28.81 13.55
N ALA A 217 -10.14 29.62 13.56
CA ALA A 217 -11.50 29.22 13.92
C ALA A 217 -11.99 28.04 13.05
N SER A 218 -12.59 27.05 13.69
CA SER A 218 -13.15 25.86 13.03
C SER A 218 -14.35 26.23 12.15
N THR A 219 -14.14 26.48 10.87
CA THR A 219 -15.24 26.53 9.89
C THR A 219 -15.49 25.14 9.31
N SER A 220 -16.41 24.42 9.95
CA SER A 220 -17.05 23.20 9.45
C SER A 220 -18.02 23.50 8.29
N ALA A 221 -17.54 24.17 7.24
CA ALA A 221 -18.32 24.29 6.01
C ALA A 221 -18.09 23.04 5.13
N PRO A 222 -19.13 22.45 4.51
CA PRO A 222 -18.92 21.37 3.56
C PRO A 222 -18.04 21.85 2.41
N PHE A 223 -16.97 21.11 2.14
CA PHE A 223 -16.05 21.38 1.03
C PHE A 223 -16.80 21.40 -0.30
N ARG A 224 -17.01 22.60 -0.86
CA ARG A 224 -17.49 22.76 -2.23
C ARG A 224 -16.33 22.48 -3.20
N GLY A 225 -16.64 22.00 -4.41
CA GLY A 225 -15.64 21.63 -5.42
C GLY A 225 -14.58 22.72 -5.67
N SER A 226 -15.00 23.98 -5.79
CA SER A 226 -14.10 25.12 -6.04
C SER A 226 -13.09 25.39 -4.93
N VAL A 227 -13.42 25.10 -3.66
CA VAL A 227 -12.49 25.26 -2.53
C VAL A 227 -11.40 24.20 -2.60
N LEU A 228 -11.77 22.97 -2.98
CA LEU A 228 -10.82 21.89 -3.15
C LEU A 228 -9.88 22.14 -4.34
N ASP A 229 -10.40 22.68 -5.45
CA ASP A 229 -9.60 23.11 -6.60
C ASP A 229 -8.51 24.12 -6.19
N ALA A 230 -8.87 25.14 -5.40
CA ALA A 230 -7.93 26.13 -4.90
C ALA A 230 -6.84 25.52 -4.00
N LEU A 231 -7.21 24.65 -3.06
CA LEU A 231 -6.24 24.00 -2.16
C LEU A 231 -5.27 23.07 -2.89
N LEU A 232 -5.76 22.30 -3.86
CA LEU A 232 -4.91 21.46 -4.70
C LEU A 232 -4.02 22.31 -5.60
N GLY A 233 -4.55 23.38 -6.18
CA GLY A 233 -3.87 24.15 -7.22
C GLY A 233 -3.68 23.34 -8.50
N ALA A 234 -3.20 24.00 -9.55
CA ALA A 234 -3.09 23.40 -10.89
C ALA A 234 -2.13 22.19 -10.92
N THR A 235 -0.97 22.28 -10.27
CA THR A 235 0.08 21.26 -10.40
C THR A 235 -0.24 19.96 -9.65
N LEU A 236 -0.76 20.05 -8.42
CA LEU A 236 -1.21 18.84 -7.69
C LEU A 236 -2.56 18.35 -8.22
N GLY A 237 -3.47 19.25 -8.61
CA GLY A 237 -4.75 18.91 -9.23
C GLY A 237 -4.62 18.03 -10.47
N GLN A 238 -3.49 18.13 -11.20
CA GLN A 238 -3.16 17.26 -12.32
C GLN A 238 -2.61 15.88 -11.92
N ALA A 239 -2.02 15.75 -10.73
CA ALA A 239 -1.46 14.49 -10.26
C ALA A 239 -2.50 13.58 -9.59
N VAL A 240 -3.62 14.16 -9.15
CA VAL A 240 -4.63 13.48 -8.35
C VAL A 240 -5.97 13.34 -9.06
N THR A 241 -6.66 12.24 -8.79
CA THR A 241 -8.03 11.95 -9.23
C THR A 241 -8.99 12.09 -8.05
N ARG A 242 -10.18 12.61 -8.32
CA ARG A 242 -11.28 12.73 -7.34
C ARG A 242 -12.26 11.58 -7.55
N LEU A 243 -12.47 10.81 -6.50
CA LEU A 243 -13.43 9.72 -6.51
C LEU A 243 -14.61 10.07 -5.61
N ASN A 244 -15.78 10.21 -6.22
CA ASN A 244 -17.02 10.37 -5.47
C ASN A 244 -17.42 9.02 -4.89
N ASP A 245 -17.37 8.90 -3.56
CA ASP A 245 -17.74 7.71 -2.80
C ASP A 245 -18.85 8.06 -1.82
N ALA A 246 -20.09 7.81 -2.22
CA ALA A 246 -21.28 8.04 -1.41
C ALA A 246 -21.34 7.20 -0.12
N ARG A 247 -20.48 6.18 0.03
CA ARG A 247 -20.44 5.30 1.22
C ARG A 247 -19.62 5.91 2.36
N VAL A 248 -18.93 7.04 2.11
CA VAL A 248 -18.01 7.65 3.07
C VAL A 248 -18.53 9.03 3.50
N PRO A 249 -18.53 9.36 4.81
CA PRO A 249 -18.82 10.71 5.27
C PRO A 249 -17.86 11.75 4.65
N GLY A 250 -18.41 12.67 3.86
CA GLY A 250 -17.64 13.65 3.08
C GLY A 250 -17.46 13.32 1.59
N GLY A 251 -17.93 12.16 1.14
CA GLY A 251 -18.31 11.87 -0.26
C GLY A 251 -17.21 11.87 -1.32
N CYS A 252 -16.00 12.37 -1.03
CA CYS A 252 -14.92 12.53 -1.98
C CYS A 252 -13.61 11.99 -1.40
N ARG A 253 -12.87 11.21 -2.20
CA ARG A 253 -11.52 10.74 -1.92
C ARG A 253 -10.55 11.33 -2.94
N ILE A 254 -9.32 11.56 -2.50
CA ILE A 254 -8.23 12.02 -3.36
C ILE A 254 -7.26 10.86 -3.53
N GLU A 255 -7.09 10.40 -4.76
CA GLU A 255 -6.12 9.35 -5.10
C GLU A 255 -5.06 9.92 -6.03
N PHE A 256 -3.83 9.47 -5.88
CA PHE A 256 -2.78 9.77 -6.85
C PHE A 256 -2.95 8.85 -8.06
N SER A 257 -2.70 9.39 -9.25
CA SER A 257 -2.75 8.60 -10.48
C SER A 257 -1.79 7.40 -10.40
N ALA A 258 -2.11 6.31 -11.10
CA ALA A 258 -1.24 5.14 -11.14
C ALA A 258 0.18 5.55 -11.56
N GLY A 259 1.20 5.10 -10.81
CA GLY A 259 2.60 5.47 -11.06
C GLY A 259 3.07 6.78 -10.43
N ALA A 260 2.20 7.55 -9.74
CA ALA A 260 2.60 8.78 -9.05
C ALA A 260 3.15 8.58 -7.61
N GLU A 261 3.45 7.34 -7.22
CA GLU A 261 4.11 7.03 -5.94
C GLU A 261 5.48 7.71 -5.76
N PRO A 262 6.35 7.81 -6.79
CA PRO A 262 7.59 8.57 -6.69
C PRO A 262 7.35 10.06 -6.38
N LEU A 263 6.27 10.65 -6.91
CA LEU A 263 5.91 12.05 -6.61
C LEU A 263 5.47 12.21 -5.15
N ARG A 264 4.71 11.24 -4.60
CA ARG A 264 4.33 11.24 -3.17
C ARG A 264 5.55 11.19 -2.28
N SER A 265 6.53 10.36 -2.61
CA SER A 265 7.81 10.32 -1.90
C SER A 265 8.58 11.64 -2.02
N ALA A 266 8.63 12.22 -3.23
CA ALA A 266 9.30 13.50 -3.45
C ALA A 266 8.64 14.66 -2.67
N LEU A 267 7.31 14.66 -2.52
CA LEU A 267 6.58 15.64 -1.69
C LEU A 267 6.99 15.55 -0.22
N LEU A 268 7.07 14.32 0.32
CA LEU A 268 7.55 14.12 1.69
C LEU A 268 9.00 14.54 1.86
N ASP A 269 9.84 14.22 0.88
CA ASP A 269 11.25 14.58 0.89
C ASP A 269 11.47 16.10 0.87
N VAL A 270 10.75 16.82 0.01
CA VAL A 270 10.84 18.28 -0.04
C VAL A 270 10.30 18.90 1.25
N ALA A 271 9.16 18.43 1.76
CA ALA A 271 8.60 18.89 3.03
C ALA A 271 9.61 18.80 4.17
N TRP A 272 10.35 17.69 4.24
CA TRP A 272 11.38 17.43 5.25
C TRP A 272 12.61 18.34 5.15
N THR A 273 12.97 18.75 3.93
CA THR A 273 14.19 19.52 3.68
C THR A 273 13.99 21.02 3.68
N GLU A 274 12.80 21.50 3.29
CA GLU A 274 12.59 22.92 2.95
C GLU A 274 11.52 23.60 3.81
N TRP A 275 10.56 22.86 4.37
CA TRP A 275 9.36 23.47 4.95
C TRP A 275 9.15 23.20 6.43
N TRP A 276 9.44 21.98 6.90
CA TRP A 276 9.29 21.62 8.32
C TRP A 276 10.53 20.91 8.83
N SER A 277 10.80 21.05 10.13
CA SER A 277 11.85 20.26 10.77
C SER A 277 11.45 18.77 10.82
N PRO A 278 12.43 17.83 10.78
CA PRO A 278 12.17 16.41 10.92
C PRO A 278 11.29 16.06 12.14
N LYS A 279 11.55 16.72 13.26
CA LYS A 279 10.81 16.51 14.51
C LYS A 279 9.34 16.92 14.38
N GLN A 280 9.04 18.10 13.80
CA GLN A 280 7.67 18.55 13.61
C GLN A 280 6.86 17.58 12.73
N LEU A 281 7.45 17.10 11.64
CA LEU A 281 6.77 16.14 10.76
C LEU A 281 6.56 14.78 11.44
N LEU A 282 7.54 14.28 12.18
CA LEU A 282 7.39 13.04 12.94
C LEU A 282 6.36 13.17 14.06
N ASP A 283 6.34 14.27 14.79
CA ASP A 283 5.36 14.54 15.85
C ASP A 283 3.95 14.63 15.27
N TRP A 284 3.77 15.30 14.13
CA TRP A 284 2.51 15.34 13.40
C TRP A 284 2.06 13.95 12.94
N LEU A 285 2.93 13.17 12.29
CA LEU A 285 2.59 11.81 11.85
C LEU A 285 2.29 10.89 13.05
N ALA A 286 3.00 11.04 14.15
CA ALA A 286 2.74 10.32 15.39
C ALA A 286 1.39 10.69 16.01
N ASP A 287 0.98 11.96 15.96
CA ASP A 287 -0.36 12.41 16.35
C ASP A 287 -1.46 11.78 15.46
N LEU A 288 -1.25 11.74 14.14
CA LEU A 288 -2.17 11.04 13.22
C LEU A 288 -2.30 9.55 13.56
N ILE A 289 -1.18 8.91 13.92
CA ILE A 289 -1.17 7.51 14.35
C ILE A 289 -1.98 7.31 15.64
N ARG A 290 -1.89 8.24 16.58
CA ARG A 290 -2.66 8.23 17.83
C ARG A 290 -4.14 8.58 17.62
N GLY A 291 -4.52 9.08 16.44
CA GLY A 291 -5.92 9.28 16.06
C GLY A 291 -6.74 7.99 16.01
N ASP A 292 -8.06 8.13 15.84
CA ASP A 292 -9.00 7.00 15.92
C ASP A 292 -9.17 6.24 14.61
N LEU A 293 -8.99 6.91 13.46
CA LEU A 293 -9.20 6.35 12.13
C LEU A 293 -8.09 5.34 11.76
N PRO A 294 -8.40 4.04 11.59
CA PRO A 294 -7.38 3.02 11.32
C PRO A 294 -6.62 3.23 10.00
N THR A 295 -7.30 3.70 8.96
CA THR A 295 -6.70 3.92 7.64
C THR A 295 -5.72 5.10 7.64
N VAL A 296 -6.07 6.18 8.33
CA VAL A 296 -5.17 7.33 8.56
C VAL A 296 -3.94 6.90 9.33
N ARG A 297 -4.12 6.08 10.37
CA ARG A 297 -3.01 5.54 11.17
C ARG A 297 -2.05 4.70 10.32
N GLN A 298 -2.56 3.84 9.45
CA GLN A 298 -1.74 3.01 8.56
C GLN A 298 -0.97 3.87 7.54
N ALA A 299 -1.64 4.86 6.94
CA ALA A 299 -1.03 5.77 5.98
C ALA A 299 0.08 6.62 6.61
N ALA A 300 -0.16 7.19 7.80
CA ALA A 300 0.84 7.93 8.54
C ALA A 300 2.03 7.05 8.95
N ALA A 301 1.79 5.79 9.36
CA ALA A 301 2.86 4.84 9.65
C ALA A 301 3.71 4.51 8.42
N GLY A 302 3.08 4.33 7.25
CA GLY A 302 3.79 4.17 5.98
C GLY A 302 4.68 5.37 5.67
N ALA A 303 4.16 6.59 5.84
CA ALA A 303 4.90 7.83 5.60
C ALA A 303 6.16 7.95 6.49
N ILE A 304 6.05 7.70 7.80
CA ILE A 304 7.23 7.67 8.69
C ILE A 304 8.25 6.64 8.19
N GLY A 305 7.77 5.43 7.86
CA GLY A 305 8.66 4.35 7.49
C GLY A 305 9.37 4.56 6.15
N TRP A 306 8.73 5.23 5.18
CA TRP A 306 9.35 5.58 3.90
C TRP A 306 10.32 6.75 4.01
N SER A 307 10.02 7.78 4.81
CA SER A 307 10.92 8.92 4.99
C SER A 307 12.07 8.70 5.99
N ALA A 308 12.11 7.54 6.65
CA ALA A 308 13.04 7.27 7.75
C ALA A 308 14.53 7.37 7.38
N THR A 309 14.93 7.22 6.12
CA THR A 309 16.34 7.38 5.70
C THR A 309 16.87 8.79 5.89
N ARG A 310 15.99 9.80 5.98
CA ARG A 310 16.36 11.20 6.23
C ARG A 310 16.92 11.42 7.63
N ASP A 311 16.29 10.79 8.62
CA ASP A 311 16.75 10.79 10.01
C ASP A 311 16.31 9.49 10.70
N VAL A 312 17.14 8.47 10.53
CA VAL A 312 16.86 7.11 11.01
C VAL A 312 16.69 7.07 12.52
N GLN A 313 17.47 7.87 13.25
CA GLN A 313 17.45 7.86 14.70
C GLN A 313 16.16 8.50 15.21
N SER A 314 15.79 9.68 14.71
CA SER A 314 14.52 10.32 15.11
C SER A 314 13.31 9.46 14.74
N ALA A 315 13.31 8.84 13.55
CA ALA A 315 12.24 7.91 13.17
C ALA A 315 12.15 6.72 14.14
N LEU A 316 13.27 6.10 14.51
CA LEU A 316 13.29 5.02 15.49
C LEU A 316 12.82 5.47 16.88
N ASP A 317 13.19 6.67 17.32
CA ASP A 317 12.72 7.22 18.59
C ASP A 317 11.20 7.41 18.58
N THR A 318 10.63 7.94 17.50
CA THR A 318 9.17 8.00 17.31
C THR A 318 8.53 6.60 17.36
N VAL A 319 9.10 5.61 16.67
CA VAL A 319 8.56 4.22 16.74
C VAL A 319 8.66 3.65 18.15
N ARG A 320 9.75 3.90 18.89
CA ARG A 320 9.90 3.45 20.28
C ARG A 320 8.82 4.05 21.18
N GLU A 321 8.46 5.31 21.00
CA GLU A 321 7.35 5.93 21.72
C GLU A 321 6.01 5.27 21.38
N LEU A 322 5.70 5.14 20.09
CA LEU A 322 4.47 4.51 19.62
C LEU A 322 4.36 3.03 20.05
N ALA A 323 5.48 2.31 20.10
CA ALA A 323 5.53 0.91 20.53
C ALA A 323 5.25 0.73 22.02
N ARG A 324 5.39 1.79 22.85
CA ARG A 324 5.07 1.76 24.29
C ARG A 324 3.61 2.09 24.60
N GLU A 325 2.85 2.55 23.61
CA GLU A 325 1.46 2.94 23.77
C GLU A 325 0.57 1.76 24.21
N ARG A 326 -0.42 2.06 25.07
CA ARG A 326 -1.38 1.05 25.56
C ARG A 326 -2.34 0.58 24.46
N ARG A 327 -2.64 1.46 23.49
CA ARG A 327 -3.59 1.17 22.40
C ARG A 327 -2.96 0.19 21.40
N ALA A 328 -3.56 -0.99 21.26
CA ALA A 328 -3.10 -2.02 20.33
C ALA A 328 -3.03 -1.53 18.86
N GLY A 329 -3.95 -0.65 18.45
CA GLY A 329 -3.94 -0.05 17.12
C GLY A 329 -2.70 0.81 16.85
N VAL A 330 -2.21 1.54 17.86
CA VAL A 330 -1.00 2.36 17.75
C VAL A 330 0.25 1.49 17.67
N ARG A 331 0.34 0.43 18.48
CA ARG A 331 1.43 -0.55 18.36
C ARG A 331 1.43 -1.27 17.01
N GLN A 332 0.26 -1.55 16.45
CA GLN A 332 0.17 -2.09 15.09
C GLN A 332 0.71 -1.09 14.05
N ALA A 333 0.48 0.20 14.23
CA ALA A 333 1.06 1.23 13.38
C ALA A 333 2.58 1.30 13.52
N ALA A 334 3.10 1.25 14.75
CA ALA A 334 4.55 1.16 14.99
C ALA A 334 5.17 -0.06 14.27
N ALA A 335 4.48 -1.20 14.26
CA ALA A 335 4.88 -2.37 13.48
C ALA A 335 4.88 -2.12 11.97
N ILE A 336 3.91 -1.37 11.43
CA ILE A 336 3.88 -0.96 10.02
C ILE A 336 5.07 -0.03 9.70
N VAL A 337 5.42 0.89 10.60
CA VAL A 337 6.61 1.73 10.42
C VAL A 337 7.87 0.85 10.29
N LEU A 338 8.06 -0.12 11.20
CA LEU A 338 9.20 -1.04 11.14
C LEU A 338 9.25 -1.84 9.84
N ILE A 339 8.10 -2.27 9.32
CA ILE A 339 8.02 -2.95 8.01
C ILE A 339 8.45 -2.02 6.90
N ALA A 340 7.86 -0.82 6.81
CA ALA A 340 8.20 0.14 5.78
C ALA A 340 9.69 0.55 5.83
N MET A 341 10.27 0.67 7.03
CA MET A 341 11.72 0.87 7.19
C MET A 341 12.53 -0.35 6.71
N ALA A 342 12.13 -1.58 7.08
CA ALA A 342 12.85 -2.80 6.68
C ALA A 342 12.78 -3.09 5.16
N MET A 343 11.75 -2.58 4.48
CA MET A 343 11.68 -2.66 3.02
C MET A 343 12.82 -1.87 2.35
N GLN A 344 13.39 -0.87 3.04
CA GLN A 344 14.54 -0.12 2.58
C GLN A 344 15.84 -0.90 2.86
N PRO A 345 16.60 -1.34 1.84
CA PRO A 345 17.78 -2.19 2.04
C PRO A 345 18.81 -1.62 3.01
N ALA A 346 19.03 -0.30 2.98
CA ALA A 346 19.99 0.40 3.85
C ALA A 346 19.62 0.32 5.35
N LEU A 347 18.34 0.14 5.69
CA LEU A 347 17.87 0.13 7.08
C LEU A 347 17.70 -1.29 7.65
N ARG A 348 17.74 -2.32 6.81
CA ARG A 348 17.48 -3.72 7.18
C ARG A 348 18.25 -4.19 8.41
N THR A 349 19.57 -4.01 8.40
CA THR A 349 20.42 -4.44 9.52
C THR A 349 20.07 -3.71 10.81
N ARG A 350 19.82 -2.39 10.73
CA ARG A 350 19.46 -1.57 11.88
C ARG A 350 18.11 -1.97 12.48
N ILE A 351 17.10 -2.20 11.64
CA ILE A 351 15.78 -2.67 12.08
C ILE A 351 15.89 -4.04 12.73
N ARG A 352 16.65 -4.96 12.14
CA ARG A 352 16.88 -6.28 12.73
C ARG A 352 17.45 -6.18 14.15
N THR A 353 18.47 -5.33 14.36
CA THR A 353 19.05 -5.09 15.69
C THR A 353 18.05 -4.53 16.69
N GLU A 354 17.19 -3.59 16.29
CA GLU A 354 16.14 -3.07 17.18
C GLU A 354 15.12 -4.14 17.55
N LEU A 355 14.72 -5.00 16.60
CA LEU A 355 13.80 -6.10 16.85
C LEU A 355 14.41 -7.14 17.80
N ASP A 356 15.69 -7.50 17.62
CA ASP A 356 16.42 -8.38 18.53
C ASP A 356 16.41 -7.81 19.96
N GLN A 357 16.70 -6.51 20.10
CA GLN A 357 16.69 -5.83 21.40
C GLN A 357 15.31 -5.82 22.05
N TRP A 358 14.25 -5.57 21.28
CA TRP A 358 12.88 -5.50 21.81
C TRP A 358 12.30 -6.88 22.13
N ALA A 359 12.66 -7.91 21.35
CA ALA A 359 12.28 -9.30 21.63
C ALA A 359 12.93 -9.80 22.92
N ALA A 360 14.22 -9.54 23.11
CA ALA A 360 14.96 -9.93 24.30
C ALA A 360 14.61 -9.08 25.54
N GLY A 361 14.34 -7.78 25.36
CA GLY A 361 14.06 -6.83 26.46
C GLY A 361 12.79 -7.17 27.25
N SER A 362 12.65 -6.67 28.48
CA SER A 362 11.54 -7.03 29.40
C SER A 362 10.20 -6.33 29.15
N ALA A 363 10.17 -5.29 28.31
CA ALA A 363 8.99 -4.46 28.10
C ALA A 363 7.93 -5.17 27.24
N ALA A 364 6.73 -5.36 27.79
CA ALA A 364 5.68 -6.14 27.12
C ALA A 364 5.16 -5.50 25.82
N HIS A 365 5.00 -4.18 25.78
CA HIS A 365 4.45 -3.48 24.61
C HIS A 365 5.39 -3.50 23.37
N PRO A 366 6.71 -3.24 23.50
CA PRO A 366 7.67 -3.47 22.42
C PRO A 366 7.65 -4.91 21.90
N ARG A 367 7.63 -5.92 22.79
CA ARG A 367 7.49 -7.34 22.38
C ARG A 367 6.23 -7.60 21.55
N ASP A 368 5.08 -7.02 21.94
CA ASP A 368 3.85 -7.09 21.13
C ASP A 368 3.99 -6.43 19.75
N THR A 369 4.74 -5.34 19.68
CA THR A 369 5.04 -4.65 18.41
C THR A 369 5.90 -5.53 17.50
N VAL A 370 6.91 -6.23 18.04
CA VAL A 370 7.72 -7.23 17.30
C VAL A 370 6.83 -8.33 16.73
N ALA A 371 5.97 -8.95 17.56
CA ALA A 371 5.06 -9.99 17.08
C ALA A 371 4.10 -9.49 16.00
N ARG A 372 3.61 -8.24 16.12
CA ARG A 372 2.78 -7.61 15.08
C ARG A 372 3.54 -7.40 13.79
N ALA A 373 4.79 -6.94 13.85
CA ALA A 373 5.61 -6.70 12.67
C ALA A 373 5.86 -7.99 11.88
N TYR A 374 6.15 -9.09 12.56
CA TYR A 374 6.22 -10.40 11.91
C TYR A 374 4.88 -10.86 11.33
N SER A 375 3.78 -10.69 12.07
CA SER A 375 2.44 -11.05 11.59
C SER A 375 1.93 -10.24 10.39
N LEU A 376 2.56 -9.11 10.09
CA LEU A 376 2.16 -8.19 9.03
C LEU A 376 3.08 -8.24 7.81
N GLY A 377 4.28 -8.81 7.91
CA GLY A 377 5.15 -8.98 6.74
C GLY A 377 6.63 -9.22 6.99
N LEU A 378 7.19 -8.90 8.16
CA LEU A 378 8.64 -9.10 8.40
C LEU A 378 9.08 -10.56 8.36
N ALA A 379 8.15 -11.50 8.52
CA ALA A 379 8.41 -12.93 8.43
C ALA A 379 8.97 -13.34 7.05
N GLN A 380 8.55 -12.63 5.99
CA GLN A 380 9.05 -12.86 4.64
C GLN A 380 10.51 -12.43 4.47
N LEU A 381 10.94 -11.38 5.17
CA LEU A 381 12.31 -10.86 5.07
C LEU A 381 13.30 -11.70 5.89
N TRP A 382 12.90 -12.14 7.08
CA TRP A 382 13.78 -12.86 8.01
C TRP A 382 13.06 -14.04 8.71
N PRO A 383 12.76 -15.13 7.99
CA PRO A 383 12.00 -16.27 8.52
C PRO A 383 12.68 -16.93 9.72
N GLU A 384 13.99 -17.18 9.64
CA GLU A 384 14.74 -17.82 10.74
C GLU A 384 14.83 -16.92 11.98
N ALA A 385 15.05 -15.62 11.80
CA ALA A 385 15.04 -14.67 12.91
C ALA A 385 13.65 -14.54 13.53
N ALA A 386 12.58 -14.63 12.72
CA ALA A 386 11.22 -14.61 13.21
C ALA A 386 10.96 -15.75 14.18
N LEU A 387 11.44 -16.97 13.91
CA LEU A 387 11.27 -18.12 14.82
C LEU A 387 11.93 -17.86 16.19
N VAL A 388 13.15 -17.33 16.19
CA VAL A 388 13.88 -17.01 17.44
C VAL A 388 13.21 -15.88 18.21
N GLN A 389 12.93 -14.76 17.54
CA GLN A 389 12.37 -13.57 18.20
C GLN A 389 10.93 -13.80 18.65
N LEU A 390 10.09 -14.51 17.88
CA LEU A 390 8.73 -14.85 18.28
C LEU A 390 8.72 -15.80 19.49
N ARG A 391 9.71 -16.68 19.63
CA ARG A 391 9.87 -17.52 20.85
C ARG A 391 10.10 -16.65 22.08
N GLN A 392 11.03 -15.69 21.98
CA GLN A 392 11.33 -14.76 23.08
C GLN A 392 10.11 -13.89 23.44
N VAL A 393 9.38 -13.42 22.42
CA VAL A 393 8.15 -12.66 22.62
C VAL A 393 7.06 -13.50 23.30
N ALA A 394 6.90 -14.77 22.91
CA ALA A 394 5.91 -15.69 23.45
C ALA A 394 6.05 -15.94 24.96
N GLN A 395 7.26 -15.77 25.51
CA GLN A 395 7.52 -15.87 26.96
C GLN A 395 6.84 -14.75 27.76
N ALA A 396 6.49 -13.62 27.14
CA ALA A 396 5.85 -12.51 27.85
C ALA A 396 4.39 -12.82 28.17
N ARG A 397 4.02 -12.78 29.46
CA ARG A 397 2.65 -13.04 29.95
C ARG A 397 1.54 -12.24 29.26
N MET A 398 1.84 -11.05 28.75
CA MET A 398 0.85 -10.25 28.00
C MET A 398 0.42 -10.94 26.69
N GLN A 399 1.31 -11.71 26.06
CA GLN A 399 1.01 -12.41 24.80
C GLN A 399 -0.03 -13.53 24.96
N ARG A 400 -0.25 -13.97 26.19
CA ARG A 400 -1.35 -14.87 26.58
C ARG A 400 -2.69 -14.51 25.96
N TRP A 401 -2.99 -13.23 25.79
CA TRP A 401 -4.28 -12.72 25.30
C TRP A 401 -4.26 -12.31 23.82
N ASN A 402 -3.08 -12.25 23.21
CA ASN A 402 -2.90 -11.82 21.84
C ASN A 402 -2.62 -13.02 20.92
N ASN A 403 -3.03 -12.90 19.66
CA ASN A 403 -2.73 -13.92 18.64
C ASN A 403 -1.58 -13.49 17.71
N SER A 404 -0.92 -12.37 17.99
CA SER A 404 0.14 -11.81 17.13
C SER A 404 1.29 -12.79 16.91
N VAL A 405 1.74 -13.48 17.97
CA VAL A 405 2.81 -14.51 17.88
C VAL A 405 2.41 -15.65 16.95
N ALA A 406 1.21 -16.22 17.15
CA ALA A 406 0.73 -17.31 16.32
C ALA A 406 0.53 -16.89 14.87
N ARG A 407 0.02 -15.67 14.62
CA ARG A 407 -0.09 -15.10 13.27
C ARG A 407 1.28 -14.90 12.62
N GLY A 408 2.28 -14.43 13.37
CA GLY A 408 3.66 -14.33 12.88
C GLY A 408 4.22 -15.67 12.43
N LEU A 409 4.03 -16.72 13.22
CA LEU A 409 4.48 -18.08 12.86
C LEU A 409 3.73 -18.64 11.64
N VAL A 410 2.42 -18.37 11.54
CA VAL A 410 1.63 -18.72 10.34
C VAL A 410 2.16 -17.99 9.11
N GLU A 411 2.57 -16.72 9.22
CA GLU A 411 3.18 -16.02 8.10
C GLU A 411 4.54 -16.62 7.70
N VAL A 412 5.38 -17.03 8.65
CA VAL A 412 6.63 -17.77 8.33
C VAL A 412 6.29 -19.06 7.56
N TYR A 413 5.32 -19.83 8.06
CA TYR A 413 4.85 -21.06 7.42
C TYR A 413 4.34 -20.82 6.00
N ARG A 414 3.49 -19.81 5.79
CA ARG A 414 2.90 -19.46 4.49
C ARG A 414 3.93 -19.00 3.46
N ASN A 415 5.08 -18.50 3.89
CA ASN A 415 6.19 -18.13 3.02
C ASN A 415 7.08 -19.33 2.64
N GLY A 416 6.62 -20.57 2.81
CA GLY A 416 7.30 -21.78 2.35
C GLY A 416 8.27 -22.40 3.37
N HIS A 417 8.25 -21.95 4.62
CA HIS A 417 9.16 -22.42 5.67
C HIS A 417 8.54 -23.48 6.59
N ALA A 418 7.63 -24.31 6.08
CA ALA A 418 6.95 -25.34 6.86
C ALA A 418 7.93 -26.30 7.57
N ALA A 419 9.00 -26.70 6.86
CA ALA A 419 10.06 -27.58 7.39
C ALA A 419 10.87 -26.97 8.54
N SER A 420 10.95 -25.65 8.65
CA SER A 420 11.57 -24.97 9.81
C SER A 420 10.56 -24.73 10.94
N VAL A 421 9.32 -24.37 10.57
CA VAL A 421 8.29 -23.97 11.54
C VAL A 421 7.79 -25.16 12.37
N VAL A 422 7.52 -26.31 11.76
CA VAL A 422 6.94 -27.46 12.47
C VAL A 422 7.89 -28.00 13.55
N PRO A 423 9.18 -28.28 13.27
CA PRO A 423 10.13 -28.68 14.31
C PRO A 423 10.29 -27.62 15.39
N ALA A 424 10.36 -26.33 15.02
CA ALA A 424 10.41 -25.25 16.01
C ALA A 424 9.17 -25.27 16.91
N LEU A 425 7.97 -25.48 16.38
CA LEU A 425 6.77 -25.59 17.20
C LEU A 425 6.81 -26.79 18.15
N VAL A 426 7.40 -27.91 17.75
CA VAL A 426 7.62 -29.09 18.62
C VAL A 426 8.56 -28.73 19.78
N ASP A 427 9.64 -28.02 19.50
CA ASP A 427 10.55 -27.52 20.54
C ASP A 427 9.86 -26.53 21.49
N TRP A 428 8.79 -25.87 21.05
CA TRP A 428 8.01 -24.95 21.87
C TRP A 428 7.03 -25.69 22.78
N THR A 429 6.51 -26.84 22.36
CA THR A 429 5.64 -27.67 23.22
C THR A 429 6.39 -28.28 24.40
N ALA A 430 7.71 -28.50 24.26
CA ALA A 430 8.58 -28.95 25.33
C ALA A 430 9.10 -27.81 26.24
N SER A 431 8.75 -26.55 25.97
CA SER A 431 9.25 -25.42 26.76
C SER A 431 8.73 -25.44 28.20
N VAL A 432 9.55 -25.00 29.16
CA VAL A 432 9.12 -24.79 30.56
C VAL A 432 8.15 -23.62 30.71
N ASP A 433 8.11 -22.73 29.71
CA ASP A 433 7.24 -21.55 29.72
C ASP A 433 5.84 -21.90 29.17
N PRO A 434 4.77 -21.86 29.99
CA PRO A 434 3.43 -22.27 29.57
C PRO A 434 2.84 -21.37 28.47
N GLU A 435 3.29 -20.12 28.39
CA GLU A 435 2.83 -19.20 27.34
C GLU A 435 3.45 -19.55 25.97
N VAL A 436 4.67 -20.09 25.94
CA VAL A 436 5.31 -20.60 24.71
C VAL A 436 4.56 -21.83 24.20
N GLN A 437 4.26 -22.79 25.08
CA GLN A 437 3.44 -23.96 24.74
C GLN A 437 2.06 -23.56 24.20
N LEU A 438 1.41 -22.58 24.84
CA LEU A 438 0.12 -22.06 24.40
C LEU A 438 0.19 -21.48 22.98
N HIS A 439 1.25 -20.76 22.64
CA HIS A 439 1.42 -20.21 21.31
C HIS A 439 1.73 -21.28 20.26
N ALA A 440 2.43 -22.37 20.61
CA ALA A 440 2.58 -23.52 19.72
C ALA A 440 1.22 -24.16 19.40
N ALA A 441 0.41 -24.45 20.42
CA ALA A 441 -0.92 -25.01 20.26
C ALA A 441 -1.88 -24.09 19.46
N ARG A 442 -1.81 -22.77 19.69
CA ARG A 442 -2.60 -21.80 18.92
C ARG A 442 -2.18 -21.74 17.46
N THR A 443 -0.88 -21.86 17.18
CA THR A 443 -0.35 -21.87 15.82
C THR A 443 -0.80 -23.12 15.09
N LEU A 444 -0.62 -24.31 15.71
CA LEU A 444 -1.16 -25.56 15.16
C LEU A 444 -2.64 -25.41 14.83
N ARG A 445 -3.46 -24.87 15.73
CA ARG A 445 -4.91 -24.71 15.49
C ARG A 445 -5.20 -23.90 14.21
N VAL A 446 -4.44 -22.82 13.95
CA VAL A 446 -4.64 -22.02 12.73
C VAL A 446 -4.15 -22.76 11.49
N LEU A 447 -3.05 -23.49 11.59
CA LEU A 447 -2.53 -24.30 10.49
C LEU A 447 -3.43 -25.51 10.17
N ALA A 448 -4.06 -26.11 11.19
CA ALA A 448 -4.92 -27.27 11.05
C ALA A 448 -6.26 -26.97 10.36
N ASP A 449 -6.67 -25.70 10.34
CA ASP A 449 -7.86 -25.24 9.62
C ASP A 449 -7.58 -25.09 8.10
N ARG A 450 -6.34 -25.33 7.63
CA ARG A 450 -5.93 -25.20 6.23
C ARG A 450 -5.98 -26.53 5.48
N TRP A 451 -6.24 -26.43 4.19
CA TRP A 451 -6.35 -27.56 3.25
C TRP A 451 -5.29 -27.40 2.16
N ALA A 452 -4.84 -28.53 1.60
CA ALA A 452 -3.84 -28.53 0.55
C ALA A 452 -4.35 -27.84 -0.73
N GLU A 453 -3.41 -27.39 -1.57
CA GLU A 453 -3.73 -26.76 -2.84
C GLU A 453 -4.27 -27.78 -3.88
N PRO A 454 -4.98 -27.30 -4.93
CA PRO A 454 -5.42 -28.15 -6.03
C PRO A 454 -4.25 -28.97 -6.62
N PRO A 455 -4.43 -30.28 -6.89
CA PRO A 455 -5.69 -31.03 -6.94
C PRO A 455 -6.09 -31.73 -5.63
N ARG A 456 -5.40 -31.51 -4.51
CA ARG A 456 -5.62 -32.24 -3.24
C ARG A 456 -6.39 -31.43 -2.21
N GLU A 457 -7.36 -30.62 -2.64
CA GLU A 457 -8.16 -29.72 -1.78
C GLU A 457 -8.93 -30.44 -0.64
N HIS A 458 -9.08 -31.76 -0.73
CA HIS A 458 -9.70 -32.61 0.30
C HIS A 458 -8.71 -33.07 1.39
N TRP A 459 -7.41 -32.84 1.24
CA TRP A 459 -6.39 -33.19 2.23
C TRP A 459 -6.18 -32.04 3.21
N PRO A 460 -6.16 -32.30 4.53
CA PRO A 460 -5.58 -31.35 5.47
C PRO A 460 -4.13 -31.05 5.09
N GLU A 461 -3.76 -29.77 5.04
CA GLU A 461 -2.46 -29.34 4.49
C GLU A 461 -1.28 -30.00 5.21
N LEU A 462 -1.36 -30.10 6.54
CA LEU A 462 -0.31 -30.72 7.37
C LEU A 462 -0.15 -32.23 7.10
N LEU A 463 -1.24 -32.96 6.84
CA LEU A 463 -1.15 -34.38 6.47
C LEU A 463 -0.57 -34.56 5.07
N HIS A 464 -0.87 -33.64 4.16
CA HIS A 464 -0.27 -33.65 2.84
C HIS A 464 1.25 -33.42 2.90
N LEU A 465 1.72 -32.53 3.79
CA LEU A 465 3.15 -32.33 4.01
C LEU A 465 3.84 -33.55 4.65
N VAL A 466 3.13 -34.31 5.50
CA VAL A 466 3.61 -35.61 6.01
C VAL A 466 3.74 -36.63 4.88
N ASP A 467 2.71 -36.75 4.02
CA ASP A 467 2.74 -37.63 2.84
C ASP A 467 3.92 -37.30 1.90
N GLN A 468 4.22 -36.01 1.75
CA GLN A 468 5.38 -35.52 0.98
C GLN A 468 6.72 -35.62 1.74
N ARG A 469 6.73 -36.09 2.99
CA ARG A 469 7.91 -36.13 3.87
C ARG A 469 8.61 -34.78 4.06
N THR A 470 7.84 -33.70 3.98
CA THR A 470 8.33 -32.34 4.29
C THR A 470 8.36 -32.11 5.80
N ILE A 471 7.46 -32.77 6.53
CA ILE A 471 7.42 -32.77 8.00
C ILE A 471 7.21 -34.21 8.49
N GLU A 472 7.67 -34.51 9.69
CA GLU A 472 7.52 -35.84 10.28
C GLU A 472 6.14 -36.02 10.93
N LEU A 473 5.56 -37.22 10.83
CA LEU A 473 4.28 -37.54 11.47
C LEU A 473 4.37 -37.42 12.99
N ALA A 474 5.50 -37.82 13.57
CA ALA A 474 5.75 -37.76 15.01
C ALA A 474 5.70 -36.31 15.52
N ASP A 475 6.28 -35.37 14.78
CA ASP A 475 6.24 -33.94 15.11
C ASP A 475 4.80 -33.41 15.11
N LEU A 476 4.04 -33.74 14.07
CA LEU A 476 2.62 -33.37 14.00
C LEU A 476 1.82 -33.96 15.17
N ALA A 477 2.11 -35.19 15.58
CA ALA A 477 1.46 -35.83 16.72
C ALA A 477 1.77 -35.12 18.05
N VAL A 478 3.03 -34.69 18.27
CA VAL A 478 3.42 -33.92 19.47
C VAL A 478 2.67 -32.59 19.55
N LEU A 479 2.54 -31.90 18.42
CA LEU A 479 1.77 -30.64 18.35
C LEU A 479 0.30 -30.88 18.69
N TRP A 480 -0.31 -31.93 18.12
CA TRP A 480 -1.71 -32.28 18.37
C TRP A 480 -1.93 -32.65 19.83
N ALA A 481 -1.09 -33.52 20.40
CA ALA A 481 -1.17 -33.92 21.80
C ALA A 481 -1.18 -32.69 22.73
N THR A 482 -0.30 -31.73 22.46
CA THR A 482 -0.23 -30.47 23.22
C THR A 482 -1.50 -29.63 23.05
N ALA A 483 -1.95 -29.44 21.81
CA ALA A 483 -3.13 -28.62 21.51
C ALA A 483 -4.45 -29.19 22.04
N LEU A 484 -4.57 -30.51 22.13
CA LEU A 484 -5.71 -31.25 22.68
C LEU A 484 -5.69 -31.30 24.21
N SER A 485 -4.50 -31.18 24.82
CA SER A 485 -4.31 -31.19 26.27
C SER A 485 -4.60 -29.83 26.91
N LEU A 486 -4.18 -28.74 26.27
CA LEU A 486 -4.26 -27.39 26.84
C LEU A 486 -5.71 -26.86 26.87
N PRO A 487 -6.26 -26.44 28.05
CA PRO A 487 -7.66 -26.01 28.18
C PRO A 487 -8.08 -24.90 27.23
N LYS A 488 -7.16 -24.00 26.88
CA LYS A 488 -7.44 -22.84 26.01
C LYS A 488 -7.61 -23.18 24.53
N THR A 489 -7.12 -24.33 24.10
CA THR A 489 -7.16 -24.77 22.70
C THR A 489 -7.95 -26.04 22.51
N ALA A 490 -7.98 -26.92 23.53
CA ALA A 490 -8.54 -28.27 23.50
C ALA A 490 -9.89 -28.35 22.79
N TYR A 491 -10.89 -27.57 23.19
CA TYR A 491 -12.23 -27.64 22.59
C TYR A 491 -12.21 -27.46 21.07
N ARG A 492 -11.51 -26.44 20.58
CA ARG A 492 -11.41 -26.19 19.13
C ARG A 492 -10.53 -27.22 18.44
N SER A 493 -9.44 -27.65 19.08
CA SER A 493 -8.56 -28.69 18.54
C SER A 493 -9.32 -30.01 18.35
N TRP A 494 -10.05 -30.49 19.36
CA TRP A 494 -10.88 -31.69 19.24
C TRP A 494 -11.90 -31.56 18.11
N ARG A 495 -12.54 -30.39 17.98
CA ARG A 495 -13.46 -30.14 16.87
C ARG A 495 -12.77 -30.21 15.50
N THR A 496 -11.60 -29.58 15.33
CA THR A 496 -10.85 -29.62 14.06
C THR A 496 -10.38 -31.04 13.72
N LEU A 497 -9.94 -31.82 14.71
CA LEU A 497 -9.58 -33.24 14.51
C LEU A 497 -10.80 -34.07 14.06
N GLY A 498 -11.97 -33.83 14.67
CA GLY A 498 -13.22 -34.44 14.23
C GLY A 498 -13.56 -34.11 12.77
N PHE A 499 -13.36 -32.86 12.35
CA PHE A 499 -13.54 -32.47 10.94
C PHE A 499 -12.56 -33.15 9.98
N TRP A 500 -11.32 -33.40 10.40
CA TRP A 500 -10.37 -34.16 9.60
C TRP A 500 -10.85 -35.61 9.41
N LEU A 501 -11.33 -36.26 10.47
CA LEU A 501 -11.88 -37.62 10.42
C LEU A 501 -13.15 -37.69 9.56
N ASP A 502 -14.04 -36.70 9.68
CA ASP A 502 -15.26 -36.58 8.87
C ASP A 502 -14.96 -36.58 7.37
N ARG A 503 -14.02 -35.72 6.97
CA ARG A 503 -13.60 -35.56 5.58
C ARG A 503 -12.81 -36.76 5.05
N ALA A 504 -12.17 -37.51 5.94
CA ALA A 504 -11.31 -38.62 5.58
C ALA A 504 -12.06 -39.94 5.32
N ASP A 505 -13.29 -40.08 5.83
CA ASP A 505 -14.09 -41.33 5.81
C ASP A 505 -14.14 -42.01 4.43
N GLN A 506 -14.41 -41.25 3.37
CA GLN A 506 -14.52 -41.77 2.00
C GLN A 506 -13.22 -41.62 1.19
N GLN A 507 -12.09 -41.38 1.86
CA GLN A 507 -10.80 -41.11 1.24
C GLN A 507 -9.72 -42.01 1.88
N PRO A 508 -9.52 -43.25 1.40
CA PRO A 508 -8.71 -44.26 2.08
C PRO A 508 -7.29 -43.81 2.44
N ALA A 509 -6.65 -43.03 1.55
CA ALA A 509 -5.31 -42.50 1.79
C ALA A 509 -5.30 -41.47 2.93
N VAL A 510 -6.29 -40.58 3.00
CA VAL A 510 -6.41 -39.57 4.08
C VAL A 510 -6.79 -40.25 5.39
N ALA A 511 -7.76 -41.18 5.36
CA ALA A 511 -8.18 -41.99 6.50
C ALA A 511 -6.99 -42.69 7.17
N SER A 512 -6.16 -43.38 6.38
CA SER A 512 -4.94 -44.03 6.88
C SER A 512 -4.01 -43.04 7.59
N HIS A 513 -3.77 -41.86 7.03
CA HIS A 513 -2.91 -40.85 7.65
C HIS A 513 -3.53 -40.27 8.94
N CYS A 514 -4.84 -40.03 8.96
CA CYS A 514 -5.57 -39.60 10.16
C CYS A 514 -5.48 -40.63 11.28
N LEU A 515 -5.69 -41.91 10.99
CA LEU A 515 -5.59 -42.99 11.99
C LEU A 515 -4.16 -43.15 12.51
N GLN A 516 -3.16 -43.06 11.64
CA GLN A 516 -1.75 -43.07 12.05
C GLN A 516 -1.45 -41.89 12.98
N LEU A 517 -1.94 -40.69 12.66
CA LEU A 517 -1.81 -39.53 13.53
C LEU A 517 -2.48 -39.76 14.89
N VAL A 518 -3.73 -40.22 14.92
CA VAL A 518 -4.48 -40.49 16.17
C VAL A 518 -3.72 -41.50 17.03
N ARG A 519 -3.21 -42.59 16.45
CA ARG A 519 -2.39 -43.58 17.14
C ARG A 519 -1.17 -42.94 17.81
N HIS A 520 -0.41 -42.12 17.07
CA HIS A 520 0.76 -41.44 17.63
C HIS A 520 0.40 -40.42 18.73
N VAL A 521 -0.74 -39.74 18.60
CA VAL A 521 -1.20 -38.75 19.59
C VAL A 521 -1.55 -39.41 20.93
N ILE A 522 -2.19 -40.58 20.92
CA ILE A 522 -2.64 -41.26 22.13
C ILE A 522 -1.61 -42.23 22.73
N ALA A 523 -0.59 -42.62 21.95
CA ALA A 523 0.46 -43.53 22.38
C ALA A 523 1.12 -43.04 23.68
N GLY A 524 1.03 -43.84 24.74
CA GLY A 524 1.59 -43.50 26.06
C GLY A 524 0.92 -42.30 26.77
N GLN A 525 -0.27 -41.83 26.33
CA GLN A 525 -0.98 -40.69 26.91
C GLN A 525 -2.41 -41.04 27.41
N PRO A 526 -2.55 -41.67 28.60
CA PRO A 526 -3.85 -42.15 29.09
C PRO A 526 -4.91 -41.06 29.23
N ALA A 527 -4.50 -39.84 29.62
CA ALA A 527 -5.42 -38.71 29.78
C ALA A 527 -6.01 -38.23 28.43
N LEU A 528 -5.23 -38.23 27.36
CA LEU A 528 -5.73 -37.92 26.01
C LEU A 528 -6.60 -39.04 25.47
N ARG A 529 -6.23 -40.29 25.73
CA ARG A 529 -7.03 -41.46 25.36
C ARG A 529 -8.44 -41.40 25.96
N HIS A 530 -8.55 -41.12 27.26
CA HIS A 530 -9.85 -40.98 27.92
C HIS A 530 -10.68 -39.80 27.36
N ARG A 531 -10.03 -38.69 27.00
CA ARG A 531 -10.70 -37.56 26.36
C ARG A 531 -11.16 -37.90 24.94
N LEU A 532 -10.35 -38.64 24.17
CA LEU A 532 -10.70 -39.12 22.83
C LEU A 532 -11.93 -40.03 22.91
N ASP A 533 -11.96 -40.98 23.85
CA ASP A 533 -13.11 -41.86 24.09
C ASP A 533 -14.39 -41.07 24.40
N HIS A 534 -14.29 -40.05 25.26
CA HIS A 534 -15.40 -39.14 25.52
C HIS A 534 -15.83 -38.37 24.25
N GLN A 535 -14.89 -37.83 23.46
CA GLN A 535 -15.24 -37.13 22.21
C GLN A 535 -15.93 -38.06 21.21
N LEU A 536 -15.42 -39.28 21.06
CA LEU A 536 -15.97 -40.29 20.16
C LEU A 536 -17.42 -40.61 20.51
N HIS A 537 -17.71 -40.94 21.77
CA HIS A 537 -19.04 -41.37 22.21
C HIS A 537 -20.06 -40.24 22.35
N HIS A 538 -19.62 -39.07 22.85
CA HIS A 538 -20.57 -38.01 23.24
C HIS A 538 -20.61 -36.82 22.28
N VAL A 539 -19.67 -36.70 21.34
CA VAL A 539 -19.61 -35.56 20.42
C VAL A 539 -19.62 -36.01 18.96
N TRP A 540 -18.74 -36.92 18.58
CA TRP A 540 -18.55 -37.27 17.17
C TRP A 540 -19.59 -38.25 16.65
N ARG A 541 -19.81 -39.40 17.29
CA ARG A 541 -20.86 -40.37 16.87
C ARG A 541 -22.27 -39.75 16.77
N PRO A 542 -22.71 -38.89 17.70
CA PRO A 542 -24.00 -38.21 17.57
C PRO A 542 -24.11 -37.26 16.36
N VAL A 543 -23.00 -36.66 15.93
CA VAL A 543 -22.96 -35.66 14.86
C VAL A 543 -22.61 -36.28 13.50
N MET A 544 -21.90 -37.41 13.49
CA MET A 544 -21.39 -38.11 12.31
C MET A 544 -21.76 -39.61 12.38
N PRO A 545 -23.05 -39.97 12.37
CA PRO A 545 -23.52 -41.33 12.69
C PRO A 545 -23.20 -42.39 11.63
N HIS A 546 -22.75 -42.00 10.44
CA HIS A 546 -22.46 -42.89 9.31
C HIS A 546 -20.98 -42.88 8.92
N ASN A 547 -20.10 -42.45 9.83
CA ASN A 547 -18.67 -42.36 9.60
C ASN A 547 -18.00 -43.66 10.11
N ASP A 548 -17.61 -44.53 9.18
CA ASP A 548 -17.02 -45.84 9.46
C ASP A 548 -15.62 -45.68 10.10
N LEU A 549 -14.93 -44.57 9.82
CA LEU A 549 -13.62 -44.26 10.42
C LEU A 549 -13.67 -44.12 11.95
N LEU A 550 -14.84 -43.81 12.52
CA LEU A 550 -15.01 -43.73 13.97
C LEU A 550 -14.87 -45.09 14.67
N ASP A 551 -15.21 -46.19 14.00
CA ASP A 551 -15.02 -47.53 14.54
C ASP A 551 -13.53 -47.93 14.53
N ASP A 552 -12.77 -47.46 13.55
CA ASP A 552 -11.31 -47.61 13.53
C ASP A 552 -10.65 -46.84 14.67
N VAL A 553 -11.14 -45.64 14.97
CA VAL A 553 -10.70 -44.86 16.13
C VAL A 553 -11.02 -45.58 17.44
N GLN A 554 -12.20 -46.21 17.57
CA GLN A 554 -12.53 -47.03 18.74
C GLN A 554 -11.52 -48.17 18.92
N ARG A 555 -11.21 -48.90 17.84
CA ARG A 555 -10.23 -50.01 17.88
C ARG A 555 -8.86 -49.55 18.38
N LEU A 556 -8.39 -48.36 17.96
CA LEU A 556 -7.14 -47.78 18.44
C LEU A 556 -7.15 -47.50 19.95
N ILE A 557 -8.28 -47.07 20.51
CA ILE A 557 -8.44 -46.83 21.95
C ILE A 557 -8.34 -48.16 22.73
N ASP A 558 -8.97 -49.20 22.20
CA ASP A 558 -9.03 -50.52 22.84
C ASP A 558 -7.68 -51.28 22.78
N GLU A 559 -6.98 -51.20 21.64
CA GLU A 559 -5.65 -51.82 21.41
C GLU A 559 -4.60 -51.33 22.42
N GLU A 560 -4.58 -50.02 22.67
CA GLU A 560 -3.62 -49.35 23.55
C GLU A 560 -3.94 -49.52 25.06
N THR A 561 -5.09 -50.13 25.38
CA THR A 561 -5.51 -50.44 26.75
C THR A 561 -5.05 -51.85 27.19
N ARG A 562 -4.66 -52.70 26.24
CA ARG A 562 -4.03 -54.00 26.48
C ARG A 562 -2.53 -53.86 26.60
#